data_AF-A0A8S3BFH9-F1
#
_entry.id   AF-A0A8S3BFH9-F1
#
_cell.length_a   1.000
_cell.length_b   1.000
_cell.length_c   1.000
_cell.angle_alpha   90.00
_cell.angle_beta   90.00
_cell.angle_gamma   90.00
#
_symmetry.space_group_name_H-M   'P 1'
#
loop_
_entity.id
_entity.type
_entity.pdbx_description
1 polymer ?
#
loop_
_entity_poly.entity_id
_entity_poly.type
_entity_poly.pdbx_seq_one_letter_code
_entity_poly.pdbx_strand_id
1 'polypeptide(L)' 'SEEPIFSPELDWERCDTQSGEWANRGLTPLVIFIEGWKKTDEDTFLVWYQGCDSTMGLAELRVYFS' A
#
# COMPACT_ATOMS: atom_id res chain seq x y z
N SER A 1 -2.95 -16.22 8.28
CA SER A 1 -4.06 -15.86 7.39
C SER A 1 -3.62 -16.15 5.96
N GLU A 2 -4.55 -16.51 5.07
CA GLU A 2 -4.29 -16.54 3.61
C GLU A 2 -4.59 -15.20 2.93
N GLU A 3 -5.14 -14.24 3.69
CA GLU A 3 -5.41 -12.89 3.19
C GLU A 3 -4.11 -12.07 3.07
N PRO A 4 -3.98 -11.26 2.01
CA PRO A 4 -2.82 -10.39 1.84
C PRO A 4 -2.79 -9.30 2.93
N ILE A 5 -1.59 -8.93 3.36
CA ILE A 5 -1.38 -7.84 4.35
C ILE A 5 -1.73 -6.47 3.74
N PHE A 6 -1.48 -6.30 2.43
CA PHE A 6 -1.80 -5.10 1.68
C PHE A 6 -2.64 -5.45 0.47
N SER A 7 -3.64 -4.62 0.18
CA SER A 7 -4.44 -4.65 -1.05
C SER A 7 -4.84 -3.22 -1.41
N PRO A 8 -5.13 -2.91 -2.69
CA PRO A 8 -5.65 -1.61 -3.06
C PRO A 8 -7.03 -1.37 -2.43
N GLU A 9 -7.14 -0.39 -1.54
CA GLU A 9 -8.39 -0.05 -0.87
C GLU A 9 -8.77 1.43 -1.09
N LEU A 10 -7.77 2.30 -1.06
CA LEU A 10 -7.95 3.74 -1.22
C LEU A 10 -8.00 4.13 -2.71
N ASP A 11 -8.67 5.23 -3.03
CA ASP A 11 -8.81 5.69 -4.42
C ASP A 11 -7.46 5.91 -5.12
N TRP A 12 -6.44 6.38 -4.40
CA TRP A 12 -5.11 6.60 -4.93
C TRP A 12 -4.30 5.30 -5.10
N GLU A 13 -4.71 4.21 -4.45
CA GLU A 13 -4.13 2.87 -4.59
C GLU A 13 -4.81 2.08 -5.71
N ARG A 14 -6.11 2.30 -5.91
CA ARG A 14 -6.92 1.64 -6.93
C ARG A 14 -6.76 2.29 -8.30
N CYS A 15 -6.87 3.63 -8.36
CA CYS A 15 -6.90 4.46 -9.57
C CYS A 15 -7.70 3.83 -10.73
N ASP A 16 -8.81 3.21 -10.40
CA ASP A 16 -9.73 2.57 -11.34
C ASP A 16 -10.91 3.50 -11.66
N THR A 17 -11.85 3.03 -12.47
CA THR A 17 -13.05 3.82 -12.85
C THR A 17 -13.95 4.19 -11.67
N GLN A 18 -13.76 3.58 -10.51
CA GLN A 18 -14.52 3.86 -9.28
C GLN A 18 -13.76 4.83 -8.35
N SER A 19 -12.54 5.22 -8.69
CA SER A 19 -11.64 6.01 -7.84
C SER A 19 -11.80 7.54 -7.99
N GLY A 20 -12.95 8.01 -8.48
CA GLY A 20 -13.25 9.44 -8.61
C GLY A 20 -12.16 10.24 -9.33
N GLU A 21 -11.58 11.22 -8.64
CA GLU A 21 -10.50 12.06 -9.19
C GLU A 21 -9.21 11.28 -9.53
N TRP A 22 -9.01 10.10 -8.94
CA TRP A 22 -7.83 9.26 -9.15
C TRP A 22 -7.95 8.29 -10.32
N ALA A 23 -9.12 8.17 -10.96
CA ALA A 23 -9.39 7.18 -12.00
C ALA A 23 -8.42 7.20 -13.20
N ASN A 24 -7.72 8.31 -13.45
CA ASN A 24 -6.73 8.44 -14.52
C ASN A 24 -5.41 9.07 -14.04
N ARG A 25 -5.10 8.96 -12.73
CA ARG A 25 -3.88 9.54 -12.15
C ARG A 25 -2.76 8.52 -11.93
N GLY A 26 -3.05 7.24 -12.07
CA GLY A 26 -2.10 6.14 -11.95
C GLY A 26 -1.54 5.66 -13.28
N LEU A 27 -0.32 5.12 -13.28
CA LEU A 27 0.28 4.45 -14.42
C LEU A 27 -0.25 3.02 -14.58
N THR A 28 -0.53 2.33 -13.45
CA THR A 28 -1.04 0.96 -13.45
C THR A 28 -2.12 0.77 -12.38
N PRO A 29 -3.41 0.64 -12.75
CA PRO A 29 -4.50 0.42 -11.80
C PRO A 29 -4.39 -0.85 -10.96
N LEU A 30 -4.95 -0.79 -9.74
CA LEU A 30 -5.09 -1.91 -8.81
C LEU A 30 -3.74 -2.55 -8.40
N VAL A 31 -2.69 -1.74 -8.35
CA VAL A 31 -1.35 -2.18 -7.91
C VAL A 31 -1.02 -1.57 -6.56
N ILE A 32 -0.69 -2.45 -5.61
CA ILE A 32 0.15 -2.13 -4.47
C ILE A 32 1.48 -2.86 -4.64
N PHE A 33 2.58 -2.14 -4.49
CA PHE A 33 3.91 -2.71 -4.50
C PHE A 33 4.70 -2.26 -3.28
N ILE A 34 5.31 -3.19 -2.56
CA ILE A 34 6.15 -2.86 -1.39
C ILE A 34 7.55 -2.51 -1.89
N GLU A 35 7.96 -1.27 -1.69
CA GLU A 35 9.27 -0.76 -2.12
C GLU A 35 10.36 -1.00 -1.09
N GLY A 36 9.99 -1.03 0.18
CA GLY A 36 10.94 -1.25 1.26
C GLY A 36 10.33 -1.07 2.63
N TRP A 37 11.15 -1.33 3.64
CA TRP A 37 10.73 -1.22 5.02
C TRP A 37 11.90 -0.81 5.92
N LYS A 38 11.58 -0.28 7.09
CA LYS A 38 12.53 0.06 8.14
C LYS A 38 11.94 -0.30 9.50
N LYS A 39 12.66 -1.09 10.27
CA LYS A 39 12.33 -1.37 11.66
C LYS A 39 12.43 -0.09 12.50
N THR A 40 11.39 0.23 13.28
CA THR A 40 11.35 1.39 14.19
C THR A 40 11.34 1.00 15.65
N ASP A 41 10.81 -0.18 15.98
CA ASP A 41 10.82 -0.77 17.32
C ASP A 41 10.91 -2.31 17.21
N GLU A 42 10.98 -3.04 18.34
CA GLU A 42 11.19 -4.50 18.38
C GLU A 42 10.28 -5.28 17.41
N ASP A 43 9.00 -4.91 17.35
CA ASP A 43 7.99 -5.55 16.49
C ASP A 43 7.27 -4.57 15.55
N THR A 44 7.83 -3.37 15.36
CA THR A 44 7.21 -2.30 14.55
C THR A 44 8.08 -1.93 13.36
N PHE A 45 7.44 -1.79 12.19
CA PHE A 45 8.10 -1.49 10.93
C PHE A 45 7.34 -0.35 10.23
N LEU A 46 8.08 0.60 9.67
CA LEU A 46 7.57 1.47 8.62
C LEU A 46 7.73 0.77 7.28
N VAL A 47 6.68 0.74 6.47
CA VAL A 47 6.64 0.12 5.16
C VAL A 47 6.31 1.19 4.13
N TRP A 48 7.23 1.39 3.18
CA TRP A 48 7.00 2.21 2.01
C TRP A 48 6.38 1.34 0.93
N TYR A 49 5.28 1.81 0.38
CA TYR A 49 4.57 1.09 -0.65
C TYR A 49 4.07 2.06 -1.71
N GLN A 50 4.03 1.63 -2.95
CA GLN A 50 3.56 2.41 -4.06
C GLN A 50 2.15 1.98 -4.42
N GLY A 51 1.25 2.96 -4.57
CA GLY A 51 -0.06 2.81 -5.16
C GLY A 51 -0.01 3.20 -6.62
N CYS A 52 -0.65 2.39 -7.47
CA CYS A 52 -0.86 2.65 -8.88
C CYS A 52 0.40 2.85 -9.75
N ASP A 53 1.56 2.37 -9.28
CA ASP A 53 2.88 2.70 -9.84
C ASP A 53 3.06 4.22 -10.03
N SER A 54 2.57 5.04 -9.08
CA SER A 54 2.54 6.50 -9.27
C SER A 54 2.71 7.30 -8.00
N THR A 55 2.26 6.80 -6.85
CA THR A 55 2.31 7.56 -5.60
C THR A 55 2.84 6.68 -4.48
N MET A 56 3.72 7.24 -3.66
CA MET A 56 4.29 6.56 -2.49
C MET A 56 3.44 6.83 -1.25
N GLY A 57 3.05 5.76 -0.57
CA GLY A 57 2.51 5.76 0.78
C GLY A 57 3.53 5.27 1.81
N LEU A 58 3.13 5.40 3.08
CA LEU A 58 3.86 4.89 4.23
C LEU A 58 2.84 4.30 5.21
N ALA A 59 3.05 3.04 5.60
CA ALA A 59 2.24 2.36 6.59
C ALA A 59 3.10 1.92 7.80
N GLU A 60 2.49 1.86 8.97
CA GLU A 60 3.09 1.21 10.15
C GLU A 60 2.55 -0.22 10.23
N LEU A 61 3.46 -1.21 10.26
CA LEU A 61 3.16 -2.62 10.44
C LEU A 61 3.66 -3.07 11.82
N ARG A 62 2.79 -3.73 12.59
CA ARG A 62 3.14 -4.36 13.86
C ARG A 62 2.99 -5.87 13.78
N VAL A 63 4.00 -6.60 14.23
CA VAL A 63 4.02 -8.06 14.23
C VAL A 63 3.68 -8.56 15.63
N TYR A 64 2.81 -9.56 15.73
CA TYR A 64 2.44 -10.18 17.00
C TYR A 64 2.75 -11.67 16.93
N PHE A 65 3.49 -12.18 17.92
CA PHE A 65 3.73 -13.60 18.07
C PHE A 65 2.64 -14.22 18.96
N SER A 66 1.99 -15.28 18.46
CA SER A 66 1.06 -16.12 19.22
C SER A 66 1.77 -17.31 19.85
#